data_AF-A0AAU1URY9-F1
#
_entry.id   AF-A0AAU1URY9-F1
#
_cell.length_a   1.000
_cell.length_b   1.000
_cell.length_c   1.000
_cell.angle_alpha   90.00
_cell.angle_beta   90.00
_cell.angle_gamma   90.00
#
_symmetry.space_group_name_H-M   'P 1'
#
loop_
_entity.id
_entity.type
_entity.pdbx_description
1 polymer ?
#
loop_
_entity_poly.entity_id
_entity_poly.type
_entity_poly.pdbx_seq_one_letter_code
_entity_poly.pdbx_strand_id
1 'polypeptide(L)'
;MVLLSYSGGAQVATGAVDELYTQLRCPLLLITLGGFHNGANDLTHAEHLHQLTSANDRIEQIGTWIFPQRWRLLRRSAWNQAVRAGKITVHRLDPATHFGPQSYISPTAQLPDGRSHLARTAETVIAVIRAHHGSTLAQGNPLP
;
A
#
# COMPACT_ATOMS: atom_id res chain seq x y z
N MET A 1 -5.05 11.11 -7.70
CA MET A 1 -5.68 11.09 -6.35
C MET A 1 -4.96 10.06 -5.49
N VAL A 2 -4.84 10.28 -4.17
CA VAL A 2 -4.16 9.36 -3.23
C VAL A 2 -5.17 8.71 -2.28
N LEU A 3 -5.16 7.38 -2.19
CA LEU A 3 -5.93 6.59 -1.24
C LEU A 3 -5.00 5.97 -0.20
N LEU A 4 -5.06 6.44 1.04
CA LEU A 4 -4.32 5.87 2.16
C LEU A 4 -5.25 4.97 2.99
N SER A 5 -4.84 3.74 3.25
CA SER A 5 -5.64 2.78 4.02
C SER A 5 -4.79 1.99 5.02
N TYR A 6 -5.45 1.52 6.09
CA TYR A 6 -4.83 0.80 7.19
C TYR A 6 -5.54 -0.53 7.41
N SER A 7 -4.77 -1.62 7.56
CA SER A 7 -5.28 -2.96 7.90
C SER A 7 -6.39 -3.42 6.91
N GLY A 8 -7.59 -3.75 7.39
CA GLY A 8 -8.73 -4.16 6.56
C GLY A 8 -9.28 -3.07 5.62
N GLY A 9 -8.94 -1.80 5.86
CA GLY A 9 -9.27 -0.70 4.94
C GLY A 9 -8.63 -0.88 3.56
N ALA A 10 -7.56 -1.67 3.47
CA ALA A 10 -6.92 -2.00 2.18
C ALA A 10 -7.85 -2.81 1.26
N GLN A 11 -8.68 -3.71 1.81
CA GLN A 11 -9.66 -4.46 1.01
C GLN A 11 -10.74 -3.53 0.44
N VAL A 12 -11.21 -2.58 1.23
CA VAL A 12 -12.21 -1.60 0.80
C VAL A 12 -11.61 -0.65 -0.24
N ALA A 13 -10.42 -0.12 0.03
CA ALA A 13 -9.73 0.81 -0.88
C ALA A 13 -9.43 0.17 -2.24
N THR A 14 -8.97 -1.08 -2.24
CA THR A 14 -8.71 -1.82 -3.50
C THR A 14 -10.00 -2.19 -4.22
N GLY A 15 -11.10 -2.48 -3.52
CA GLY A 15 -12.40 -2.76 -4.14
C GLY A 15 -13.08 -1.52 -4.74
N ALA A 16 -12.77 -0.33 -4.21
CA ALA A 16 -13.32 0.94 -4.69
C ALA A 16 -12.58 1.51 -5.91
N VAL A 17 -11.44 0.93 -6.33
CA VAL A 17 -10.59 1.48 -7.40
C VAL A 17 -11.36 1.70 -8.70
N ASP A 18 -12.14 0.70 -9.13
CA ASP A 18 -12.82 0.76 -10.41
C ASP A 18 -13.96 1.78 -10.42
N GLU A 19 -14.74 1.81 -9.34
CA GLU A 19 -15.82 2.79 -9.15
C GLU A 19 -15.26 4.22 -9.07
N LEU A 20 -14.21 4.43 -8.27
CA LEU A 20 -13.58 5.75 -8.12
C LEU A 20 -12.93 6.21 -9.43
N TYR A 21 -12.31 5.31 -10.18
CA TYR A 21 -11.79 5.63 -11.50
C TYR A 21 -12.92 5.99 -12.48
N THR A 22 -14.04 5.26 -12.46
CA THR A 22 -15.20 5.53 -13.33
C THR A 22 -15.83 6.89 -13.03
N GLN A 23 -16.01 7.23 -11.75
CA GLN A 23 -16.61 8.49 -11.33
C GLN A 23 -15.68 9.69 -11.47
N LEU A 24 -14.41 9.56 -11.04
CA LEU A 24 -13.47 10.68 -10.97
C LEU A 24 -12.59 10.81 -12.21
N ARG A 25 -12.49 9.74 -13.02
CA ARG A 25 -11.66 9.65 -14.24
C ARG A 25 -10.22 10.12 -14.03
N CYS A 26 -9.69 9.88 -12.84
CA CYS A 26 -8.35 10.32 -12.47
C CYS A 26 -7.47 9.14 -12.06
N PRO A 27 -6.14 9.25 -12.23
CA PRO A 27 -5.21 8.20 -11.81
C PRO A 27 -5.25 8.02 -10.29
N LEU A 28 -5.27 6.76 -9.84
CA LEU A 28 -5.35 6.39 -8.43
C LEU A 28 -4.02 5.83 -7.93
N LEU A 29 -3.42 6.53 -6.95
CA LEU A 29 -2.27 6.07 -6.17
C LEU A 29 -2.79 5.46 -4.86
N LEU A 30 -2.52 4.18 -4.63
CA LEU A 30 -2.92 3.49 -3.40
C LEU A 30 -1.72 3.33 -2.47
N ILE A 31 -1.91 3.63 -1.20
CA ILE A 31 -0.93 3.43 -0.13
C ILE A 31 -1.61 2.62 0.97
N THR A 32 -1.07 1.44 1.29
CA THR A 32 -1.65 0.52 2.27
C THR A 32 -0.67 0.27 3.40
N LEU A 33 -1.12 0.36 4.65
CA LEU A 33 -0.32 0.11 5.87
C LEU A 33 -0.81 -1.16 6.55
N GLY A 34 0.05 -2.18 6.64
CA GLY A 34 -0.34 -3.50 7.17
C GLY A 34 -1.55 -4.08 6.43
N GLY A 35 -1.72 -3.74 5.15
CA GLY A 35 -2.96 -3.98 4.41
C GLY A 35 -3.31 -5.46 4.28
N PHE A 36 -4.52 -5.82 4.68
CA PHE A 36 -5.11 -7.14 4.49
C PHE A 36 -6.11 -7.04 3.34
N HIS A 37 -5.79 -7.61 2.17
CA HIS A 37 -6.72 -7.70 1.04
C HIS A 37 -6.56 -9.06 0.35
N ASN A 38 -7.67 -9.62 -0.15
CA ASN A 38 -7.69 -10.98 -0.71
C ASN A 38 -6.93 -11.11 -2.05
N GLY A 39 -6.61 -9.99 -2.73
CA GLY A 39 -5.94 -9.99 -4.03
C GLY A 39 -6.86 -10.26 -5.24
N ALA A 40 -8.17 -10.34 -5.02
CA ALA A 40 -9.23 -10.50 -6.02
C ALA A 40 -9.65 -9.18 -6.67
N ASN A 41 -9.42 -8.07 -5.97
CA ASN A 41 -9.82 -6.75 -6.45
C ASN A 41 -8.97 -6.37 -7.66
N ASP A 42 -9.64 -5.89 -8.70
CA ASP A 42 -9.00 -5.46 -9.93
C ASP A 42 -8.18 -4.18 -9.67
N LEU A 43 -6.88 -4.26 -9.96
CA LEU A 43 -5.94 -3.14 -9.86
C LEU A 43 -5.57 -2.58 -11.24
N THR A 44 -6.30 -2.94 -12.30
CA THR A 44 -6.04 -2.51 -13.67
C THR A 44 -6.03 -0.98 -13.78
N HIS A 45 -6.98 -0.30 -13.14
CA HIS A 45 -7.10 1.17 -13.12
C HIS A 45 -6.32 1.86 -11.99
N ALA A 46 -5.68 1.09 -11.09
CA ALA A 46 -4.70 1.66 -10.18
C ALA A 46 -3.44 2.03 -10.97
N GLU A 47 -2.94 3.24 -10.75
CA GLU A 47 -1.67 3.67 -11.33
C GLU A 47 -0.53 2.93 -10.63
N HIS A 48 -0.52 3.00 -9.30
CA HIS A 48 0.47 2.32 -8.48
C HIS A 48 -0.06 2.00 -7.09
N LEU A 49 0.46 0.92 -6.49
CA LEU A 49 0.16 0.48 -5.14
C LEU A 49 1.45 0.40 -4.32
N HIS A 50 1.53 1.19 -3.26
CA HIS A 50 2.57 1.12 -2.25
C HIS A 50 2.07 0.32 -1.03
N GLN A 51 2.71 -0.80 -0.75
CA GLN A 51 2.42 -1.62 0.42
C GLN A 51 3.48 -1.37 1.49
N LEU A 52 3.12 -0.70 2.58
CA LEU A 52 3.95 -0.47 3.76
C LEU A 52 3.70 -1.63 4.73
N THR A 53 4.73 -2.44 4.97
CA THR A 53 4.61 -3.67 5.75
C THR A 53 5.85 -3.95 6.59
N SER A 54 5.79 -4.93 7.49
CA SER A 54 6.86 -5.30 8.40
C SER A 54 6.88 -6.81 8.63
N ALA A 55 8.06 -7.40 8.72
CA ALA A 55 8.27 -8.79 9.10
C ALA A 55 7.77 -9.09 10.53
N ASN A 56 7.72 -8.07 11.39
CA ASN A 56 7.17 -8.17 12.75
C ASN A 56 5.64 -8.04 12.80
N ASP A 57 5.02 -7.75 11.66
CA ASP A 57 3.57 -7.80 11.48
C ASP A 57 3.13 -9.26 11.29
N ARG A 58 2.85 -9.91 12.42
CA ARG A 58 2.34 -11.29 12.46
C ARG A 58 0.98 -11.45 11.78
N ILE A 59 0.23 -10.37 11.51
CA ILE A 59 -1.03 -10.43 10.76
C ILE A 59 -0.76 -10.60 9.26
N GLU A 60 0.33 -10.04 8.72
CA GLU A 60 0.75 -10.30 7.33
C GLU A 60 1.16 -11.77 7.12
N GLN A 61 1.85 -12.37 8.10
CA GLN A 61 2.25 -13.78 8.04
C GLN A 61 1.05 -14.74 7.97
N ILE A 62 -0.06 -14.39 8.65
CA ILE A 62 -1.30 -15.18 8.60
C ILE A 62 -2.07 -14.92 7.29
N GLY A 63 -2.13 -13.66 6.83
CA GLY A 63 -2.85 -13.30 5.60
C GLY A 63 -2.27 -13.90 4.32
N THR A 64 -0.95 -14.12 4.26
CA THR A 64 -0.33 -14.76 3.08
C THR A 64 -0.75 -16.23 2.94
N TRP A 65 -1.12 -16.89 4.05
CA TRP A 65 -1.61 -18.28 4.08
C TRP A 65 -3.12 -18.40 3.80
N ILE A 66 -3.92 -17.41 4.24
CA ILE A 66 -5.39 -17.47 4.11
C ILE A 66 -5.87 -16.98 2.73
N PHE A 67 -5.03 -16.27 1.96
CA PHE A 67 -5.41 -15.73 0.66
C PHE A 67 -4.74 -16.43 -0.52
N PRO A 68 -5.35 -17.51 -1.06
CA PRO A 68 -4.79 -18.26 -2.17
C PRO A 68 -4.57 -17.40 -3.42
N GLN A 69 -5.33 -16.32 -3.62
CA GLN A 69 -5.15 -15.44 -4.79
C GLN A 69 -3.87 -14.59 -4.76
N ARG A 70 -3.19 -14.49 -3.61
CA ARG A 70 -1.84 -13.91 -3.49
C ARG A 70 -0.74 -14.96 -3.72
N TRP A 71 -1.08 -16.24 -3.86
CA TRP A 71 -0.10 -17.29 -4.13
C TRP A 71 0.39 -17.21 -5.58
N ARG A 72 1.71 -17.38 -5.75
CA ARG A 72 2.41 -17.33 -7.06
C ARG A 72 1.86 -18.35 -8.08
N LEU A 73 1.10 -19.35 -7.62
CA LEU A 73 0.46 -20.38 -8.43
C LEU A 73 -0.77 -19.85 -9.20
N LEU A 74 -1.52 -18.89 -8.65
CA LEU A 74 -2.68 -18.28 -9.31
C LEU A 74 -2.24 -17.13 -10.22
N ARG A 75 -1.48 -17.46 -11.26
CA ARG A 75 -0.85 -16.50 -12.20
C ARG A 75 -1.83 -15.52 -12.87
N ARG A 76 -3.14 -15.81 -12.87
CA ARG A 76 -4.19 -14.98 -13.47
C ARG A 76 -4.86 -14.01 -12.47
N SER A 77 -4.54 -14.03 -11.18
CA SER A 77 -5.11 -13.05 -10.24
C SER A 77 -4.70 -11.63 -10.63
N ALA A 78 -5.60 -10.66 -10.45
CA ALA A 78 -5.35 -9.24 -10.73
C ALA A 78 -4.09 -8.75 -9.99
N TRP A 79 -3.86 -9.26 -8.79
CA TRP A 79 -2.62 -9.06 -8.03
C TRP A 79 -1.36 -9.48 -8.79
N ASN A 80 -1.28 -10.72 -9.27
CA ASN A 80 -0.09 -11.21 -9.98
C ASN A 80 0.12 -10.49 -11.33
N GLN A 81 -0.95 -10.00 -11.95
CA GLN A 81 -0.86 -9.14 -13.14
C GLN A 81 -0.29 -7.77 -12.80
N ALA A 82 -0.77 -7.11 -11.73
CA ALA A 82 -0.24 -5.83 -11.24
C ALA A 82 1.23 -5.94 -10.80
N VAL A 83 1.62 -7.04 -10.15
CA VAL A 83 3.03 -7.35 -9.83
C VAL A 83 3.87 -7.44 -11.10
N ARG A 84 3.43 -8.19 -12.12
CA ARG A 84 4.16 -8.30 -13.39
C ARG A 84 4.23 -6.98 -14.14
N ALA A 85 3.20 -6.16 -14.04
CA ALA A 85 3.15 -4.83 -14.63
C ALA A 85 4.00 -3.80 -13.86
N GLY A 86 4.68 -4.19 -12.78
CA GLY A 86 5.54 -3.29 -11.99
C GLY A 86 4.77 -2.27 -11.15
N LYS A 87 3.45 -2.41 -11.03
CA LYS A 87 2.56 -1.44 -10.35
C LYS A 87 2.59 -1.53 -8.82
N ILE A 88 3.42 -2.41 -8.24
CA ILE A 88 3.42 -2.67 -6.80
C ILE A 88 4.84 -2.46 -6.25
N THR A 89 4.95 -1.61 -5.23
CA THR A 89 6.18 -1.41 -4.47
C THR A 89 5.94 -1.70 -3.00
N VAL A 90 6.80 -2.54 -2.42
CA VAL A 90 6.73 -2.89 -1.00
C VAL A 90 7.78 -2.09 -0.22
N HIS A 91 7.33 -1.40 0.82
CA HIS A 91 8.17 -0.64 1.75
C HIS A 91 8.22 -1.39 3.08
N ARG A 92 9.42 -1.74 3.54
CA ARG A 92 9.63 -2.46 4.80
C ARG A 92 9.82 -1.47 5.96
N LEU A 93 8.94 -1.54 6.95
CA LEU A 93 8.92 -0.70 8.14
C LEU A 93 9.34 -1.46 9.41
N ASP A 94 10.21 -2.45 9.25
CA ASP A 94 10.74 -3.27 10.34
C ASP A 94 11.40 -2.40 11.43
N PRO A 95 11.17 -2.67 12.73
CA PRO A 95 10.46 -3.82 13.30
C PRO A 95 9.01 -3.51 13.73
N ALA A 96 8.28 -2.63 13.00
CA ALA A 96 6.92 -2.24 13.38
C ALA A 96 5.97 -3.43 13.51
N THR A 97 5.07 -3.40 14.48
CA THR A 97 3.99 -4.39 14.62
C THR A 97 2.70 -3.87 13.98
N HIS A 98 1.72 -4.76 13.81
CA HIS A 98 0.41 -4.34 13.30
C HIS A 98 -0.38 -3.50 14.31
N PHE A 99 -0.27 -3.80 15.60
CA PHE A 99 -1.00 -3.10 16.66
C PHE A 99 -0.14 -3.02 17.92
N GLY A 100 -0.58 -2.20 18.86
CA GLY A 100 0.03 -2.04 20.17
C GLY A 100 1.16 -0.98 20.21
N PRO A 101 1.95 -0.99 21.30
CA PRO A 101 2.94 0.05 21.56
C PRO A 101 4.04 0.17 20.49
N GLN A 102 4.31 -0.90 19.72
CA GLN A 102 5.29 -0.91 18.63
C GLN A 102 4.65 -0.83 17.23
N SER A 103 3.38 -0.42 17.15
CA SER A 103 2.66 -0.39 15.87
C SER A 103 3.25 0.59 14.86
N TYR A 104 2.92 0.43 13.57
CA TYR A 104 3.31 1.37 12.50
C TYR A 104 3.01 2.84 12.80
N ILE A 105 1.98 3.10 13.61
CA ILE A 105 1.51 4.44 13.96
C ILE A 105 1.84 4.81 15.41
N SER A 106 2.73 4.07 16.07
CA SER A 106 3.11 4.37 17.45
C SER A 106 3.89 5.68 17.52
N PRO A 107 3.42 6.67 18.29
CA PRO A 107 4.13 7.94 18.45
C PRO A 107 5.27 7.85 19.48
N THR A 108 5.25 6.84 20.35
CA THR A 108 6.15 6.74 21.52
C THR A 108 7.25 5.70 21.36
N ALA A 109 7.00 4.60 20.64
CA ALA A 109 8.04 3.62 20.39
C ALA A 109 9.08 4.16 19.41
N GLN A 110 10.35 4.14 19.82
CA GLN A 110 11.47 4.65 19.05
C GLN A 110 12.23 3.52 18.34
N LEU A 111 12.71 3.86 17.16
CA LEU A 111 13.63 3.07 16.36
C LEU A 111 15.08 3.34 16.79
N PRO A 112 16.05 2.50 16.37
CA PRO A 112 17.47 2.72 16.69
C PRO A 112 18.04 4.07 16.21
N ASP A 113 17.38 4.73 15.26
CA ASP A 113 17.74 6.04 14.74
C ASP A 113 17.10 7.22 15.50
N GLY A 114 16.37 6.94 16.59
CA GLY A 114 15.71 7.92 17.44
C GLY A 114 14.34 8.41 16.95
N ARG A 115 13.89 8.00 15.76
CA ARG A 115 12.55 8.34 15.25
C ARG A 115 11.49 7.43 15.85
N SER A 116 10.26 7.93 15.99
CA SER A 116 9.13 7.06 16.30
C SER A 116 8.68 6.24 15.08
N HIS A 117 7.97 5.14 15.31
CA HIS A 117 7.35 4.39 14.21
C HIS A 117 6.40 5.26 13.38
N LEU A 118 5.59 6.09 14.04
CA LEU A 118 4.73 7.07 13.38
C LEU A 118 5.52 8.03 12.47
N ALA A 119 6.63 8.58 12.97
CA ALA A 119 7.45 9.51 12.22
C ALA A 119 8.02 8.85 10.95
N ARG A 120 8.61 7.65 11.07
CA ARG A 120 9.10 6.90 9.91
C ARG A 120 7.98 6.57 8.92
N THR A 121 6.81 6.16 9.41
CA THR A 121 5.65 5.85 8.55
C THR A 121 5.19 7.10 7.79
N ALA A 122 4.99 8.22 8.48
CA ALA A 122 4.56 9.47 7.87
C ALA A 122 5.58 9.97 6.85
N GLU A 123 6.87 9.95 7.17
CA GLU A 123 7.95 10.32 6.25
C GLU A 123 7.94 9.44 4.99
N THR A 124 7.73 8.13 5.15
CA THR A 124 7.65 7.19 4.00
C THR A 124 6.44 7.51 3.12
N VAL A 125 5.26 7.75 3.71
CA VAL A 125 4.04 8.13 2.96
C VAL A 125 4.24 9.44 2.22
N ILE A 126 4.80 10.47 2.89
CA ILE A 126 5.07 11.77 2.29
C ILE A 126 6.07 11.65 1.15
N ALA A 127 7.14 10.87 1.32
CA ALA A 127 8.14 10.64 0.29
C ALA A 127 7.53 9.98 -0.95
N VAL A 128 6.68 8.97 -0.76
CA VAL A 128 5.94 8.30 -1.85
C VAL A 128 5.05 9.29 -2.61
N ILE A 129 4.25 10.08 -1.89
CA ILE A 129 3.36 11.07 -2.49
C ILE A 129 4.17 12.09 -3.30
N ARG A 130 5.25 12.63 -2.73
CA ARG A 130 6.12 13.61 -3.40
C ARG A 130 6.78 13.03 -4.66
N ALA A 131 7.30 11.80 -4.58
CA ALA A 131 7.93 11.14 -5.72
C ALA A 131 6.94 10.91 -6.86
N HIS A 132 5.70 10.54 -6.53
CA HIS A 132 4.63 10.39 -7.50
C HIS A 132 4.28 11.74 -8.17
N HIS A 133 4.04 12.80 -7.40
CA HIS A 133 3.78 14.14 -7.96
C HIS A 133 4.93 14.66 -8.82
N GLY A 134 6.17 14.47 -8.39
CA GLY A 134 7.35 14.85 -9.19
C GLY A 134 7.44 14.09 -10.51
N SER A 135 7.05 12.82 -10.52
CA SER A 135 7.00 11.99 -11.73
C SER A 135 5.90 12.45 -12.69
N THR A 136 4.70 12.76 -12.18
CA THR A 136 3.58 13.29 -12.99
C THR A 136 3.95 14.62 -13.65
N LEU A 137 4.60 15.53 -12.92
CA LEU A 137 5.05 16.82 -13.45
C LEU A 137 6.12 16.64 -14.55
N ALA A 138 7.06 15.71 -14.36
CA ALA A 138 8.09 15.41 -15.35
C ALA A 138 7.54 14.77 -16.63
N GLN A 139 6.41 14.06 -16.53
CA GLN A 139 5.73 13.43 -17.67
C GLN A 139 4.77 14.39 -18.43
N GLY A 140 4.67 15.66 -18.00
CA GLY A 140 3.92 16.69 -18.73
C GLY A 140 2.40 16.53 -18.69
N ASN A 141 1.85 15.68 -17.81
CA ASN A 141 0.41 15.55 -17.64
C ASN A 141 -0.05 16.60 -16.61
N PRO A 142 -0.79 17.65 -17.00
CA PRO A 142 -1.27 18.62 -16.04
C PRO A 142 -2.22 17.93 -15.05
N LEU A 143 -2.13 18.32 -13.78
CA LEU A 143 -3.14 17.94 -12.78
C LEU A 143 -4.52 18.43 -13.28
N PRO A 144 -5.58 17.62 -13.22
CA PRO A 144 -6.93 18.07 -13.54
C PRO A 144 -7.42 19.14 -12.56
#